data_AF-A0A7X3XRJ7-F1
#
_entry.id   AF-A0A7X3XRJ7-F1
#
_cell.length_a   1.000
_cell.length_b   1.000
_cell.length_c   1.000
_cell.angle_alpha   90.00
_cell.angle_beta   90.00
_cell.angle_gamma   90.00
#
_symmetry.space_group_name_H-M   'P 1'
#
loop_
_entity.id
_entity.type
_entity.pdbx_description
1 polymer ?
#
loop_
_entity_poly.entity_id
_entity_poly.type
_entity_poly.pdbx_seq_one_letter_code
_entity_poly.pdbx_strand_id
1 'polypeptide(L)' 'MKKSEILEGVILLLSAVLLLPIWMASSQQIDLPPTVLKVLGFLQYPVIIVLSVIFIRRLRRVIRALRENKNRPGPF' A
#
# COMPACT_ATOMS: atom_id res chain seq x y z
N MET A 1 -20.79 -2.49 0.37
CA MET A 1 -19.42 -2.02 0.06
C MET A 1 -19.34 -1.66 -1.41
N LYS A 2 -18.74 -0.52 -1.76
CA LYS A 2 -18.62 -0.13 -3.18
C LYS A 2 -17.61 -1.06 -3.86
N LYS A 3 -17.87 -1.52 -5.09
CA LYS A 3 -16.96 -2.42 -5.85
C LYS A 3 -15.51 -1.90 -5.89
N SER A 4 -15.31 -0.59 -5.85
CA SER A 4 -14.01 0.08 -5.77
C SER A 4 -13.22 -0.24 -4.50
N GLU A 5 -13.87 -0.43 -3.35
CA GLU A 5 -13.19 -0.73 -2.08
C GLU A 5 -12.68 -2.17 -2.03
N ILE A 6 -13.44 -3.09 -2.63
CA ILE A 6 -13.03 -4.49 -2.78
C ILE A 6 -11.80 -4.56 -3.71
N LEU A 7 -11.83 -3.82 -4.82
CA LEU A 7 -10.71 -3.75 -5.76
C LEU A 7 -9.44 -3.16 -5.11
N GLU A 8 -9.57 -2.07 -4.35
CA GLU A 8 -8.45 -1.49 -3.57
C GLU A 8 -7.89 -2.50 -2.55
N GLY A 9 -8.76 -3.27 -1.89
CA GLY A 9 -8.36 -4.32 -0.96
C GLY A 9 -7.59 -5.47 -1.62
N VAL A 10 -8.04 -5.92 -2.79
CA VAL A 10 -7.33 -6.96 -3.57
C VAL A 10 -5.97 -6.47 -4.04
N ILE A 11 -5.87 -5.22 -4.50
CA ILE A 11 -4.59 -4.63 -4.92
C ILE A 11 -3.62 -4.53 -3.74
N LEU A 12 -4.10 -4.10 -2.57
CA LEU A 12 -3.30 -4.08 -1.34
C LEU A 12 -2.77 -5.47 -0.97
N LEU A 13 -3.62 -6.49 -1.08
CA LEU A 13 -3.26 -7.86 -0.76
C LEU A 13 -2.20 -8.40 -1.73
N LEU A 14 -2.36 -8.16 -3.03
CA LEU A 14 -1.36 -8.50 -4.05
C LEU A 14 -0.03 -7.76 -3.82
N SER A 15 -0.08 -6.47 -3.50
CA SER A 15 1.12 -5.69 -3.19
C SER A 15 1.83 -6.20 -1.93
N ALA A 16 1.09 -6.61 -0.89
CA ALA A 16 1.67 -7.17 0.32
C ALA A 16 2.40 -8.51 0.03
N VAL A 17 1.79 -9.39 -0.76
CA VAL A 17 2.41 -10.64 -1.20
C VAL A 17 3.68 -10.39 -2.02
N LEU A 18 3.67 -9.40 -2.91
CA LEU A 18 4.84 -9.01 -3.73
C LEU A 18 5.97 -8.36 -2.91
N LEU A 19 5.66 -7.71 -1.80
CA LEU A 19 6.65 -7.09 -0.92
C LEU A 19 7.39 -8.11 -0.04
N LEU A 20 6.79 -9.27 0.26
CA LEU A 20 7.44 -10.34 1.04
C LEU A 20 8.76 -10.85 0.43
N PRO A 21 8.83 -11.23 -0.86
CA PRO A 21 10.09 -11.67 -1.46
C PRO A 21 11.13 -10.54 -1.53
N ILE A 22 10.70 -9.28 -1.70
CA ILE A 22 11.59 -8.12 -1.64
C ILE A 22 12.18 -7.97 -0.22
N TRP A 23 11.34 -8.12 0.80
CA TRP A 23 11.77 -8.07 2.20
C TRP A 23 12.72 -9.21 2.54
N MET A 24 12.39 -10.45 2.16
CA MET A 24 13.25 -11.62 2.36
C MET A 24 14.61 -11.49 1.64
N ALA A 25 14.62 -10.94 0.43
CA ALA A 25 15.85 -10.61 -0.29
C ALA A 25 16.67 -9.54 0.44
N SER A 26 16.03 -8.51 1.00
CA SER A 26 16.70 -7.44 1.74
C SER A 26 17.27 -7.91 3.09
N SER A 27 16.63 -8.89 3.73
CA SER A 27 17.07 -9.45 5.01
C SER A 27 18.23 -10.44 4.90
N GLN A 28 18.83 -10.61 3.70
CA GLN A 28 19.91 -11.57 3.42
C GLN A 28 19.58 -13.02 3.83
N GLN A 29 18.29 -13.34 4.00
CA GLN A 29 17.85 -14.71 4.31
C GLN A 29 17.95 -15.63 3.09
N ILE A 30 18.08 -15.05 1.90
CA ILE A 30 18.17 -15.77 0.63
C ILE A 30 19.27 -15.12 -0.21
N ASP A 31 20.27 -15.90 -0.59
CA ASP A 31 21.23 -15.52 -1.62
C ASP A 31 20.55 -15.58 -2.99
N LEU A 32 20.07 -14.43 -3.46
CA LEU A 32 19.53 -14.27 -4.80
C LEU A 32 20.62 -13.77 -5.75
N PRO A 33 20.64 -14.25 -7.01
CA PRO A 33 21.55 -13.73 -8.02
C PRO A 33 21.41 -12.21 -8.19
N PRO A 34 22.50 -11.46 -8.44
CA PRO A 34 22.47 -10.00 -8.56
C PRO A 34 21.54 -9.51 -9.69
N THR A 35 21.35 -10.30 -10.74
CA THR A 35 20.38 -10.01 -11.81
C THR A 35 18.94 -10.03 -11.30
N VAL A 36 18.60 -10.99 -10.43
CA VAL A 36 17.27 -11.13 -9.84
C VAL A 36 16.98 -9.97 -8.89
N LEU A 37 17.98 -9.55 -8.11
CA LEU A 37 17.87 -8.37 -7.23
C LEU A 37 17.61 -7.08 -8.04
N LYS A 38 18.29 -6.89 -9.17
CA LYS A 38 18.03 -5.74 -10.06
C LYS A 38 16.60 -5.74 -10.61
N VAL A 39 16.10 -6.90 -11.02
CA VAL A 39 14.73 -7.04 -11.53
C VAL A 39 13.70 -6.80 -10.43
N LEU A 40 13.90 -7.37 -9.22
CA LEU A 40 13.04 -7.11 -8.06
C LEU A 40 13.02 -5.63 -7.70
N GLY A 41 14.19 -4.98 -7.66
CA GLY A 41 14.29 -3.55 -7.39
C GLY A 41 13.58 -2.71 -8.45
N PHE A 42 13.65 -3.08 -9.73
CA PHE A 42 12.91 -2.42 -10.79
C PHE A 42 11.38 -2.59 -10.63
N LEU A 43 10.92 -3.80 -10.33
CA LEU A 43 9.51 -4.12 -10.05
C LEU A 43 8.97 -3.46 -8.77
N GLN A 44 9.84 -3.14 -7.82
CA GLN A 44 9.46 -2.48 -6.58
C GLN A 44 8.92 -1.06 -6.81
N TYR A 45 9.47 -0.31 -7.78
CA TYR A 45 9.04 1.04 -8.10
C TYR A 45 7.53 1.16 -8.43
N PRO A 46 6.98 0.42 -9.41
CA PRO A 46 5.56 0.50 -9.72
C PRO A 46 4.68 0.04 -8.56
N VAL A 47 5.12 -0.95 -7.76
CA VAL A 47 4.41 -1.39 -6.55
C VAL A 47 4.31 -0.25 -5.54
N ILE A 48 5.42 0.45 -5.27
CA ILE A 48 5.45 1.61 -4.36
C ILE A 48 4.53 2.73 -4.84
N ILE A 49 4.53 3.01 -6.15
CA ILE A 49 3.67 4.06 -6.73
C ILE A 49 2.18 3.70 -6.52
N VAL A 50 1.79 2.47 -6.83
CA VAL A 50 0.41 1.99 -6.65
C VAL A 50 -0.01 2.07 -5.18
N LEU A 51 0.84 1.61 -4.25
CA LEU A 51 0.59 1.69 -2.82
C LEU A 51 0.45 3.14 -2.35
N SER A 52 1.32 4.04 -2.81
CA SER A 52 1.26 5.46 -2.48
C SER A 52 -0.05 6.11 -2.93
N VAL A 53 -0.53 5.78 -4.12
CA VAL A 53 -1.82 6.29 -4.64
C VAL A 53 -2.99 5.78 -3.79
N ILE A 54 -3.01 4.49 -3.45
CA ILE A 54 -4.05 3.91 -2.58
C ILE A 54 -4.02 4.55 -1.20
N PHE A 55 -2.82 4.74 -0.65
CA PHE A 55 -2.62 5.37 0.65
C PHE A 55 -3.15 6.80 0.67
N ILE A 56 -2.82 7.64 -0.32
CA ILE A 56 -3.33 9.01 -0.44
C ILE A 56 -4.86 9.03 -0.53
N ARG A 57 -5.47 8.12 -1.30
CA ARG A 57 -6.93 8.01 -1.40
C ARG A 57 -7.57 7.66 -0.06
N ARG A 58 -7.00 6.69 0.67
CA ARG A 58 -7.44 6.33 2.02
C ARG A 58 -7.26 7.49 3.01
N LEU A 59 -6.09 8.12 3.00
CA LEU A 59 -5.78 9.24 3.87
C LEU A 59 -6.76 10.39 3.65
N ARG A 60 -7.12 10.70 2.40
CA ARG A 60 -8.14 11.69 2.08
C ARG A 60 -9.51 11.35 2.67
N ARG A 61 -9.92 10.07 2.64
CA ARG A 61 -11.16 9.61 3.27
C ARG A 61 -11.11 9.77 4.79
N VAL A 62 -10.00 9.39 5.41
CA VAL A 62 -9.78 9.53 6.86
C VAL A 62 -9.80 11.01 7.27
N ILE A 63 -9.09 11.89 6.56
CA ILE A 63 -9.07 13.33 6.83
C ILE A 63 -10.48 13.93 6.71
N ARG A 64 -11.26 13.52 5.69
CA ARG A 64 -12.66 13.97 5.56
C ARG A 64 -13.52 13.51 6.73
N ALA A 65 -13.41 12.24 7.12
CA ALA A 65 -14.14 11.70 8.27
C ALA A 65 -13.74 12.39 9.59
N LEU A 66 -12.45 12.67 9.79
CA LEU A 66 -11.95 13.41 10.94
C LEU A 66 -12.45 14.87 10.93
N ARG A 67 -12.47 15.52 9.76
CA ARG A 67 -13.00 16.88 9.60
C ARG A 67 -14.50 16.93 9.86
N GLU A 68 -15.27 15.98 9.36
CA GLU A 68 -16.71 15.86 9.65
C GLU A 68 -16.98 15.64 11.13
N ASN A 69 -16.17 14.80 11.80
CA ASN A 69 -16.29 14.59 13.23
C ASN A 69 -15.93 15.86 14.04
N LYS A 70 -14.93 16.63 13.60
CA LYS A 70 -14.57 17.92 14.20
C LYS A 70 -15.64 19.00 13.97
N ASN A 71 -16.37 18.93 12.86
CA ASN A 71 -17.41 19.91 12.48
C ASN A 71 -18.81 19.54 12.98
N ARG A 72 -18.99 18.42 13.69
CA ARG A 72 -20.19 18.17 14.47
C ARG A 72 -20.05 18.95 15.78
N PRO A 73 -20.82 20.01 16.04
CA PRO A 73 -20.95 20.50 17.40
C PRO A 73 -21.47 19.31 18.23
N GLY A 74 -20.69 18.91 19.23
CA GLY A 74 -21.15 17.90 20.18
C GLY A 74 -22.44 18.39 20.84
N PRO A 75 -23.32 17.48 21.31
CA PRO A 75 -24.45 17.86 22.14
C PRO A 75 -23.95 18.15 23.56
N PHE A 76 -23.16 19.21 23.73
CA PHE A 76 -22.85 19.82 25.03
C PHE A 76 -22.72 21.32 24.84
#